data_AF-A0AAU2DJ44-F1
#
_entry.id   AF-A0AAU2DJ44-F1
#
_cell.length_a   1.000
_cell.length_b   1.000
_cell.length_c   1.000
_cell.angle_alpha   90.00
_cell.angle_beta   90.00
_cell.angle_gamma   90.00
#
_symmetry.space_group_name_H-M   'P 1'
#
loop_
_entity.id
_entity.type
_entity.pdbx_description
1 polymer ?
#
loop_
_entity_poly.entity_id
_entity_poly.type
_entity_poly.pdbx_seq_one_letter_code
_entity_poly.pdbx_strand_id
1 'polypeptide(L)'
;MAGGLLLGGAIAALLTTALPGTGPADAFEDPPPDKIIIKVATVNGSGCPQGTAAVAVSEDNTAFTVTYSDYLAQAGGNSDPTAFRKNCQLSLVVHVPGGFTYAIASADYRGFASLQRGASGNQRASYYFQGSSDTVSKNHPFTGPRDDNWQATDTTDWPQLVYAPCGVQRNFNINTELRVTAGTQSPGKVSFMTMDSTDGDISTVYHMAWKECPKK
;
A
#
# COMPACT_ATOMS: atom_id res chain seq x y z
N MET A 1 -68.22 45.27 31.99
CA MET A 1 -68.60 44.54 33.22
C MET A 1 -68.23 43.08 33.04
N ALA A 2 -67.50 42.50 34.00
CA ALA A 2 -67.21 41.08 34.33
C ALA A 2 -67.31 40.03 33.20
N GLY A 3 -66.23 39.31 32.86
CA GLY A 3 -65.81 38.05 33.52
C GLY A 3 -66.03 36.89 32.52
N GLY A 4 -65.28 35.81 32.41
CA GLY A 4 -64.13 35.25 33.12
C GLY A 4 -63.54 34.08 32.29
N LEU A 5 -62.41 33.55 32.76
CA LEU A 5 -61.66 32.37 32.28
C LEU A 5 -62.54 31.16 31.93
N LEU A 6 -62.11 30.33 30.95
CA LEU A 6 -61.93 28.88 31.16
C LEU A 6 -60.87 28.29 30.20
N LEU A 7 -60.04 27.44 30.79
CA LEU A 7 -58.88 26.74 30.25
C LEU A 7 -59.25 25.59 29.31
N GLY A 8 -58.33 25.21 28.42
CA GLY A 8 -58.40 23.96 27.66
C GLY A 8 -57.16 23.71 26.81
N GLY A 9 -56.04 23.37 27.44
CA GLY A 9 -54.81 22.97 26.74
C GLY A 9 -54.87 21.52 26.28
N ALA A 10 -54.48 21.27 25.04
CA ALA A 10 -54.17 19.94 24.52
C ALA A 10 -52.75 19.97 23.94
N ILE A 11 -51.77 19.58 24.76
CA ILE A 11 -50.39 19.36 24.29
C ILE A 11 -50.32 17.90 23.84
N ALA A 12 -50.33 17.68 22.53
CA ALA A 12 -50.05 16.38 21.94
C ALA A 12 -48.53 16.11 22.07
N ALA A 13 -48.15 15.17 22.93
CA ALA A 13 -46.77 14.72 23.05
C ALA A 13 -46.43 13.78 21.88
N LEU A 14 -45.64 14.27 20.93
CA LEU A 14 -45.00 13.46 19.89
C LEU A 14 -43.80 12.72 20.51
N LEU A 15 -43.96 11.42 20.77
CA LEU A 15 -42.88 10.52 21.15
C LEU A 15 -42.07 10.17 19.89
N THR A 16 -40.99 10.89 19.63
CA THR A 16 -40.00 10.50 18.62
C THR A 16 -39.13 9.37 19.17
N THR A 17 -39.43 8.13 18.77
CA THR A 17 -38.53 6.99 19.02
C THR A 17 -37.27 7.17 18.18
N ALA A 18 -36.18 7.61 18.82
CA ALA A 18 -34.85 7.61 18.19
C ALA A 18 -34.38 6.16 18.08
N LEU A 19 -34.29 5.65 16.85
CA LEU A 19 -33.57 4.43 16.54
C LEU A 19 -32.07 4.69 16.72
N PRO A 20 -31.30 3.85 17.43
CA PRO A 20 -29.85 3.90 17.36
C PRO A 20 -29.45 3.59 15.92
N GLY A 21 -28.85 4.56 15.24
CA GLY A 21 -28.22 4.34 13.95
C GLY A 21 -27.01 3.45 14.14
N THR A 22 -27.13 2.16 13.81
CA THR A 22 -25.97 1.32 13.51
C THR A 22 -25.45 1.76 12.15
N GLY A 23 -24.54 2.74 12.16
CA GLY A 23 -23.71 3.04 11.00
C GLY A 23 -22.84 1.81 10.67
N PRO A 24 -22.44 1.63 9.40
CA PRO A 24 -21.50 0.58 9.03
C PRO A 24 -20.21 0.76 9.86
N ALA A 25 -19.71 -0.33 10.43
CA ALA A 25 -18.42 -0.38 11.11
C ALA A 25 -17.31 -0.30 10.05
N ASP A 26 -17.12 0.88 9.48
CA ASP A 26 -15.98 1.25 8.66
C ASP A 26 -15.33 2.45 9.32
N ALA A 27 -14.26 2.23 10.06
CA ALA A 27 -13.26 3.27 10.26
C ALA A 27 -12.03 2.63 10.90
N PHE A 28 -10.91 2.72 10.21
CA PHE A 28 -9.61 2.73 10.88
C PHE A 28 -9.68 3.69 12.06
N GLU A 29 -9.02 3.35 13.15
CA GLU A 29 -8.84 4.34 14.18
C GLU A 29 -7.95 5.46 13.66
N ASP A 30 -8.09 6.65 14.25
CA ASP A 30 -7.21 7.75 13.92
C ASP A 30 -5.75 7.33 14.17
N PRO A 31 -4.80 7.76 13.32
CA PRO A 31 -3.39 7.49 13.55
C PRO A 31 -3.00 7.97 14.95
N PRO A 32 -2.07 7.26 15.63
CA PRO A 32 -1.64 7.68 16.94
C PRO A 32 -1.03 9.10 16.87
N PRO A 33 -1.24 9.95 17.88
CA PRO A 33 -0.79 11.33 17.87
C PRO A 33 0.74 11.46 17.93
N ASP A 34 1.43 10.41 18.41
CA ASP A 34 2.88 10.33 18.44
C ASP A 34 3.44 9.89 17.07
N LYS A 35 4.62 10.42 16.71
CA LYS A 35 5.28 10.10 15.42
C LYS A 35 5.66 8.62 15.34
N ILE A 36 5.28 7.98 14.23
CA ILE A 36 5.76 6.63 13.92
C ILE A 36 7.18 6.71 13.39
N ILE A 37 8.01 5.73 13.72
CA ILE A 37 9.39 5.68 13.23
C ILE A 37 9.58 4.41 12.43
N ILE A 38 9.78 4.57 11.12
CA ILE A 38 10.11 3.47 10.22
C ILE A 38 11.61 3.50 9.94
N LYS A 39 12.29 2.38 10.25
CA LYS A 39 13.70 2.18 9.94
C LYS A 39 13.85 1.02 8.98
N VAL A 40 14.70 1.19 7.98
CA VAL A 40 15.08 0.09 7.10
C VAL A 40 16.08 -0.80 7.84
N ALA A 41 15.68 -2.04 8.16
CA ALA A 41 16.59 -3.03 8.74
C ALA A 41 17.47 -3.66 7.68
N THR A 42 16.89 -4.01 6.52
CA THR A 42 17.63 -4.63 5.42
C THR A 42 16.97 -4.32 4.09
N VAL A 43 17.81 -4.12 3.08
CA VAL A 43 17.43 -4.03 1.66
C VAL A 43 18.21 -5.12 0.93
N ASN A 44 17.53 -5.92 0.13
CA ASN A 44 18.17 -6.95 -0.68
C ASN A 44 17.40 -7.18 -1.99
N GLY A 45 18.10 -7.32 -3.11
CA GLY A 45 17.48 -7.64 -4.39
C GLY A 45 18.14 -6.92 -5.55
N SER A 46 17.97 -7.47 -6.75
CA SER A 46 18.59 -6.93 -7.96
C SER A 46 17.93 -5.64 -8.48
N GLY A 47 16.74 -5.30 -7.97
CA GLY A 47 16.02 -4.04 -8.26
C GLY A 47 16.09 -3.02 -7.12
N CYS A 48 16.88 -3.30 -6.08
CA CYS A 48 17.25 -2.29 -5.09
C CYS A 48 18.60 -2.62 -4.46
N PRO A 49 19.71 -2.49 -5.22
CA PRO A 49 21.04 -2.55 -4.63
C PRO A 49 21.18 -1.64 -3.41
N GLN A 50 22.17 -1.94 -2.56
CA GLN A 50 22.41 -1.16 -1.36
C GLN A 50 22.58 0.34 -1.70
N GLY A 51 21.78 1.19 -1.07
CA GLY A 51 21.80 2.64 -1.29
C GLY A 51 20.86 3.15 -2.40
N THR A 52 20.11 2.28 -3.08
CA THR A 52 19.18 2.68 -4.16
C THR A 52 17.71 2.62 -3.77
N ALA A 53 17.41 2.41 -2.49
CA ALA A 53 16.07 2.49 -1.92
C ALA A 53 16.06 3.41 -0.69
N ALA A 54 15.09 4.31 -0.64
CA ALA A 54 14.87 5.24 0.47
C ALA A 54 13.44 5.12 0.98
N VAL A 55 13.25 5.32 2.30
CA VAL A 55 11.94 5.26 2.96
C VAL A 55 11.69 6.57 3.69
N ALA A 56 10.52 7.16 3.51
CA ALA A 56 10.08 8.36 4.22
C ALA A 56 8.67 8.17 4.77
N VAL A 57 8.39 8.73 5.94
CA VAL A 57 7.07 8.65 6.58
C VAL A 57 6.32 9.96 6.34
N SER A 58 5.02 9.87 6.05
CA SER A 58 4.12 11.02 6.02
C SER A 58 4.05 11.73 7.38
N GLU A 59 3.79 13.03 7.37
CA GLU A 59 3.71 13.83 8.61
C GLU A 59 2.51 13.45 9.49
N ASP A 60 1.45 12.92 8.88
CA ASP A 60 0.20 12.51 9.56
C ASP A 60 0.20 11.04 10.00
N ASN A 61 1.31 10.32 9.83
CA ASN A 61 1.46 8.88 10.12
C ASN A 61 0.46 7.97 9.38
N THR A 62 -0.20 8.45 8.32
CA THR A 62 -1.17 7.62 7.57
C THR A 62 -0.52 6.80 6.48
N ALA A 63 0.67 7.20 6.04
CA ALA A 63 1.39 6.53 4.97
C ALA A 63 2.91 6.59 5.13
N PHE A 64 3.61 5.75 4.38
CA PHE A 64 5.04 5.92 4.11
C PHE A 64 5.32 5.69 2.63
N THR A 65 6.37 6.33 2.14
CA THR A 65 6.82 6.22 0.76
C THR A 65 8.10 5.42 0.67
N VAL A 66 8.25 4.73 -0.46
CA VAL A 66 9.50 4.09 -0.86
C VAL A 66 9.87 4.60 -2.25
N THR A 67 11.07 5.15 -2.37
CA THR A 67 11.64 5.61 -3.63
C THR A 67 12.78 4.69 -4.03
N TYR A 68 12.82 4.33 -5.30
CA TYR A 68 13.86 3.49 -5.90
C TYR A 68 14.65 4.30 -6.93
N SER A 69 15.95 4.05 -7.05
CA SER A 69 16.82 4.72 -8.04
C SER A 69 17.50 3.75 -9.02
N ASP A 70 17.28 2.45 -8.88
CA ASP A 70 17.82 1.41 -9.78
C ASP A 70 16.89 0.18 -9.78
N TYR A 71 15.79 0.28 -10.52
CA TYR A 71 14.75 -0.75 -10.57
C TYR A 71 14.17 -0.90 -11.98
N LEU A 72 15.02 -1.37 -12.90
CA LEU A 72 14.65 -1.63 -14.29
C LEU A 72 14.74 -3.11 -14.64
N ALA A 73 13.62 -3.71 -15.06
CA ALA A 73 13.56 -5.04 -15.64
C ALA A 73 13.40 -4.95 -17.16
N GLN A 74 14.16 -5.74 -17.92
CA GLN A 74 14.15 -5.70 -19.39
C GLN A 74 14.41 -7.05 -20.05
N ALA A 75 13.85 -7.24 -21.24
CA ALA A 75 14.01 -8.44 -22.06
C ALA A 75 14.01 -8.13 -23.55
N GLY A 76 14.61 -9.01 -24.36
CA GLY A 76 14.76 -8.83 -25.81
C GLY A 76 16.01 -8.04 -26.19
N GLY A 77 16.31 -7.96 -27.48
CA GLY A 77 17.56 -7.39 -27.99
C GLY A 77 18.79 -8.08 -27.40
N ASN A 78 19.78 -7.30 -26.99
CA ASN A 78 21.01 -7.78 -26.34
C ASN A 78 20.94 -7.70 -24.80
N SER A 79 19.73 -7.72 -24.22
CA SER A 79 19.56 -7.68 -22.76
C SER A 79 20.22 -8.89 -22.09
N ASP A 80 20.77 -8.68 -20.89
CA ASP A 80 21.28 -9.77 -20.07
C ASP A 80 20.17 -10.82 -19.80
N PRO A 81 20.48 -12.13 -19.88
CA PRO A 81 19.50 -13.20 -19.66
C PRO A 81 18.79 -13.18 -18.30
N THR A 82 19.31 -12.45 -17.31
CA THR A 82 18.75 -12.31 -15.96
C THR A 82 18.05 -10.97 -15.74
N ALA A 83 18.21 -9.99 -16.65
CA ALA A 83 17.62 -8.66 -16.52
C ALA A 83 16.09 -8.64 -16.64
N PHE A 84 15.49 -9.74 -17.13
CA PHE A 84 14.04 -9.85 -17.32
C PHE A 84 13.26 -9.83 -16.00
N ARG A 85 13.93 -10.04 -14.86
CA ARG A 85 13.33 -10.03 -13.53
C ARG A 85 14.19 -9.22 -12.56
N LYS A 86 13.58 -8.21 -11.95
CA LYS A 86 14.14 -7.46 -10.82
C LYS A 86 13.22 -7.60 -9.63
N ASN A 87 13.79 -7.76 -8.44
CA ASN A 87 13.02 -7.75 -7.21
C ASN A 87 13.69 -6.89 -6.15
N CYS A 88 12.89 -6.45 -5.18
CA CYS A 88 13.38 -5.75 -4.01
C CYS A 88 12.69 -6.29 -2.76
N GLN A 89 13.49 -6.87 -1.86
CA GLN A 89 13.10 -7.28 -0.52
C GLN A 89 13.52 -6.21 0.48
N LEU A 90 12.53 -5.55 1.06
CA LEU A 90 12.68 -4.64 2.18
C LEU A 90 12.27 -5.35 3.47
N SER A 91 13.05 -5.12 4.52
CA SER A 91 12.69 -5.47 5.90
C SER A 91 12.69 -4.19 6.71
N LEU A 92 11.53 -3.82 7.25
CA LEU A 92 11.29 -2.56 7.94
C LEU A 92 11.00 -2.81 9.42
N VAL A 93 11.63 -2.02 10.28
CA VAL A 93 11.27 -1.93 11.70
C VAL A 93 10.34 -0.73 11.86
N VAL A 94 9.06 -1.01 12.10
CA VAL A 94 8.04 0.01 12.33
C VAL A 94 7.81 0.13 13.82
N HIS A 95 8.22 1.26 14.40
CA HIS A 95 7.93 1.58 15.78
C HIS A 95 6.59 2.31 15.83
N VAL A 96 5.63 1.68 16.49
CA VAL A 96 4.29 2.20 16.71
C VAL A 96 4.15 2.63 18.17
N PRO A 97 3.51 3.77 18.45
CA PRO A 97 3.17 4.21 19.79
C PRO A 97 2.43 3.14 20.60
N GLY A 98 2.64 3.15 21.93
CA GLY A 98 2.06 2.15 22.81
C GLY A 98 0.53 2.11 22.74
N GLY A 99 -0.04 0.90 22.63
CA GLY A 99 -1.49 0.72 22.58
C GLY A 99 -2.08 0.61 21.17
N PHE A 100 -1.28 0.77 20.11
CA PHE A 100 -1.73 0.62 18.72
C PHE A 100 -1.01 -0.51 17.99
N THR A 101 -1.67 -1.03 16.96
CA THR A 101 -1.11 -1.86 15.91
C THR A 101 -1.48 -1.29 14.54
N TYR A 102 -0.83 -1.79 13.50
CA TYR A 102 -1.03 -1.37 12.13
C TYR A 102 -1.15 -2.55 11.16
N ALA A 103 -1.79 -2.30 10.03
CA ALA A 103 -1.74 -3.11 8.82
C ALA A 103 -1.45 -2.22 7.61
N ILE A 104 -1.13 -2.83 6.47
CA ILE A 104 -1.08 -2.11 5.19
C ILE A 104 -2.45 -2.25 4.51
N ALA A 105 -3.15 -1.12 4.40
CA ALA A 105 -4.48 -1.04 3.78
C ALA A 105 -4.38 -1.14 2.26
N SER A 106 -3.47 -0.35 1.70
CA SER A 106 -3.24 -0.27 0.27
C SER A 106 -1.80 0.13 -0.05
N ALA A 107 -1.40 -0.10 -1.29
CA ALA A 107 -0.14 0.37 -1.83
C ALA A 107 -0.31 0.87 -3.26
N ASP A 108 0.18 2.08 -3.55
CA ASP A 108 0.14 2.69 -4.87
C ASP A 108 1.51 2.62 -5.54
N TYR A 109 1.57 1.86 -6.61
CA TYR A 109 2.75 1.67 -7.46
C TYR A 109 2.65 2.50 -8.72
N ARG A 110 3.79 3.04 -9.16
CA ARG A 110 3.90 3.82 -10.40
C ARG A 110 5.22 3.53 -11.09
N GLY A 111 5.25 3.74 -12.39
CA GLY A 111 6.48 3.64 -13.16
C GLY A 111 6.25 3.88 -14.64
N PHE A 112 7.24 3.51 -15.45
CA PHE A 112 7.17 3.59 -16.91
C PHE A 112 7.37 2.22 -17.56
N ALA A 113 6.71 1.99 -18.69
CA ALA A 113 6.81 0.74 -19.44
C ALA A 113 6.90 1.01 -20.94
N SER A 114 7.97 0.52 -21.55
CA SER A 114 8.11 0.42 -23.01
C SER A 114 8.09 -1.07 -23.38
N LEU A 115 6.92 -1.58 -23.76
CA LEU A 115 6.69 -2.96 -24.13
C LEU A 115 6.48 -3.07 -25.63
N GLN A 116 7.28 -3.90 -26.29
CA GLN A 116 7.12 -4.16 -27.72
C GLN A 116 5.84 -4.99 -27.98
N ARG A 117 5.41 -5.06 -29.24
CA ARG A 117 4.23 -5.87 -29.60
C ARG A 117 4.48 -7.35 -29.27
N GLY A 118 3.55 -7.94 -28.52
CA GLY A 118 3.64 -9.32 -28.04
C GLY A 118 4.52 -9.50 -26.81
N ALA A 119 5.06 -8.42 -26.24
CA ALA A 119 5.71 -8.44 -24.93
C ALA A 119 4.65 -8.36 -23.82
N SER A 120 5.03 -8.78 -22.62
CA SER A 120 4.27 -8.58 -21.39
C SER A 120 5.16 -8.06 -20.28
N GLY A 121 4.53 -7.34 -19.36
CA GLY A 121 5.11 -6.84 -18.13
C GLY A 121 4.29 -7.31 -16.95
N ASN A 122 4.89 -7.38 -15.77
CA ASN A 122 4.18 -7.76 -14.56
C ASN A 122 4.82 -7.09 -13.35
N GLN A 123 4.01 -6.35 -12.59
CA GLN A 123 4.37 -5.88 -11.26
C GLN A 123 3.73 -6.82 -10.24
N ARG A 124 4.50 -7.28 -9.26
CA ARG A 124 4.01 -8.11 -8.17
C ARG A 124 4.51 -7.57 -6.85
N ALA A 125 3.67 -7.63 -5.83
CA ALA A 125 4.05 -7.32 -4.47
C ALA A 125 3.61 -8.42 -3.50
N SER A 126 4.32 -8.53 -2.38
CA SER A 126 3.93 -9.35 -1.24
C SER A 126 4.32 -8.71 0.08
N TYR A 127 3.44 -8.83 1.07
CA TYR A 127 3.51 -8.20 2.38
C TYR A 127 3.33 -9.22 3.48
N TYR A 128 4.22 -9.22 4.47
CA TYR A 128 4.15 -10.15 5.59
C TYR A 128 4.96 -9.66 6.79
N PHE A 129 4.53 -10.06 7.99
CA PHE A 129 5.30 -9.86 9.21
C PHE A 129 6.26 -11.02 9.45
N GLN A 130 7.44 -10.71 9.97
CA GLN A 130 8.43 -11.72 10.32
C GLN A 130 7.83 -12.80 11.25
N GLY A 131 7.98 -14.07 10.86
CA GLY A 131 7.47 -15.20 11.63
C GLY A 131 5.97 -15.46 11.49
N SER A 132 5.25 -14.68 10.67
CA SER A 132 3.86 -14.98 10.29
C SER A 132 3.81 -15.91 9.07
N SER A 133 2.83 -16.80 9.04
CA SER A 133 2.46 -17.56 7.82
C SER A 133 1.59 -16.74 6.87
N ASP A 134 0.96 -15.67 7.36
CA ASP A 134 0.05 -14.85 6.58
C ASP A 134 0.85 -13.94 5.65
N THR A 135 0.67 -14.14 4.35
CA THR A 135 1.28 -13.33 3.29
C THR A 135 0.20 -12.84 2.35
N VAL A 136 0.07 -11.53 2.22
CA VAL A 136 -0.78 -10.92 1.19
C VAL A 136 0.08 -10.74 -0.05
N SER A 137 -0.37 -11.19 -1.22
CA SER A 137 0.31 -10.95 -2.49
C SER A 137 -0.67 -10.48 -3.55
N LYS A 138 -0.22 -9.53 -4.38
CA LYS A 138 -0.99 -8.91 -5.45
C LYS A 138 -0.15 -8.88 -6.73
N ASN A 139 -0.82 -8.97 -7.87
CA ASN A 139 -0.19 -9.13 -9.16
C ASN A 139 -0.90 -8.30 -10.23
N HIS A 140 -0.14 -7.49 -10.96
CA HIS A 140 -0.64 -6.54 -11.95
C HIS A 140 0.04 -6.80 -13.31
N PRO A 141 -0.64 -7.48 -14.23
CA PRO A 141 -0.11 -7.74 -15.56
C PRO A 141 -0.29 -6.52 -16.47
N PHE A 142 0.69 -6.29 -17.34
CA PHE A 142 0.69 -5.28 -18.40
C PHE A 142 0.97 -5.95 -19.75
N THR A 143 0.32 -5.49 -20.81
CA THR A 143 0.48 -6.05 -22.16
C THR A 143 1.04 -5.00 -23.12
N GLY A 144 1.91 -5.45 -24.04
CA GLY A 144 2.40 -4.64 -25.14
C GLY A 144 1.47 -4.67 -26.37
N PRO A 145 1.59 -3.71 -27.31
CA PRO A 145 2.55 -2.61 -27.28
C PRO A 145 2.13 -1.54 -26.28
N ARG A 146 3.11 -1.00 -25.54
CA ARG A 146 2.91 0.08 -24.56
C ARG A 146 4.16 0.94 -24.56
N ASP A 147 3.98 2.24 -24.43
CA ASP A 147 5.08 3.20 -24.27
C ASP A 147 4.54 4.38 -23.46
N ASP A 148 4.29 4.11 -22.17
CA ASP A 148 3.59 5.04 -21.29
C ASP A 148 3.87 4.71 -19.83
N ASN A 149 3.53 5.67 -18.96
CA ASN A 149 3.45 5.47 -17.53
C ASN A 149 2.42 4.38 -17.18
N TRP A 150 2.69 3.65 -16.12
CA TRP A 150 1.78 2.67 -15.53
C TRP A 150 1.57 2.99 -14.06
N GLN A 151 0.38 2.61 -13.58
CA GLN A 151 0.03 2.68 -12.17
C GLN A 151 -0.70 1.39 -11.79
N ALA A 152 -0.52 0.97 -10.55
CA ALA A 152 -1.20 -0.19 -9.99
C ALA A 152 -1.45 0.06 -8.50
N THR A 153 -2.64 -0.29 -8.03
CA THR A 153 -3.01 -0.17 -6.62
C THR A 153 -3.32 -1.54 -6.05
N ASP A 154 -2.65 -1.87 -4.96
CA ASP A 154 -3.02 -2.98 -4.11
C ASP A 154 -4.05 -2.49 -3.09
N THR A 155 -5.16 -3.20 -2.96
CA THR A 155 -6.14 -2.97 -1.89
C THR A 155 -6.38 -4.29 -1.16
N THR A 156 -6.42 -4.23 0.16
CA THR A 156 -6.81 -5.34 1.02
C THR A 156 -8.11 -4.97 1.72
N ASP A 157 -9.16 -5.78 1.52
CA ASP A 157 -10.44 -5.55 2.18
C ASP A 157 -10.27 -5.64 3.69
N TRP A 158 -11.04 -4.83 4.43
CA TRP A 158 -10.91 -4.68 5.88
C TRP A 158 -10.83 -6.00 6.67
N PRO A 159 -11.64 -7.05 6.37
CA PRO A 159 -11.56 -8.34 7.08
C PRO A 159 -10.28 -9.14 6.80
N GLN A 160 -9.54 -8.79 5.75
CA GLN A 160 -8.35 -9.50 5.28
C GLN A 160 -7.06 -8.79 5.67
N LEU A 161 -7.14 -7.65 6.36
CA LEU A 161 -5.98 -6.93 6.82
C LEU A 161 -5.23 -7.75 7.86
N VAL A 162 -3.97 -8.04 7.53
CA VAL A 162 -3.04 -8.69 8.45
C VAL A 162 -2.41 -7.58 9.29
N TYR A 163 -2.74 -7.56 10.58
CA TYR A 163 -2.20 -6.60 11.55
C TYR A 163 -0.91 -7.12 12.18
N ALA A 164 -0.01 -6.20 12.54
CA ALA A 164 1.14 -6.54 13.36
C ALA A 164 0.67 -7.11 14.72
N PRO A 165 1.33 -8.15 15.26
CA PRO A 165 0.96 -8.68 16.56
C PRO A 165 1.24 -7.67 17.68
N CYS A 166 0.24 -7.43 18.52
CA CYS A 166 0.35 -6.51 19.66
C CYS A 166 1.42 -6.95 20.67
N GLY A 167 2.19 -5.99 21.18
CA GLY A 167 3.14 -6.20 22.28
C GLY A 167 4.44 -6.93 21.92
N VAL A 168 4.66 -7.25 20.64
CA VAL A 168 5.93 -7.80 20.16
C VAL A 168 6.38 -7.07 18.90
N GLN A 169 7.66 -6.72 18.83
CA GLN A 169 8.22 -6.13 17.62
C GLN A 169 8.50 -7.24 16.59
N ARG A 170 8.00 -7.04 15.37
CA ARG A 170 8.27 -7.87 14.20
C ARG A 170 8.62 -6.98 13.03
N ASN A 171 9.64 -7.37 12.27
CA ASN A 171 9.93 -6.66 11.04
C ASN A 171 8.78 -6.87 10.05
N PHE A 172 8.36 -5.79 9.40
CA PHE A 172 7.46 -5.84 8.28
C PHE A 172 8.27 -6.00 7.00
N ASN A 173 7.92 -7.01 6.21
CA ASN A 173 8.66 -7.36 5.01
C ASN A 173 7.81 -7.08 3.78
N ILE A 174 8.43 -6.43 2.81
CA ILE A 174 7.84 -6.10 1.52
C ILE A 174 8.75 -6.69 0.46
N ASN A 175 8.19 -7.51 -0.43
CA ASN A 175 8.89 -7.94 -1.63
C ASN A 175 8.13 -7.47 -2.86
N THR A 176 8.75 -6.58 -3.64
CA THR A 176 8.26 -6.17 -4.95
C THR A 176 9.03 -6.89 -6.04
N GLU A 177 8.41 -7.10 -7.20
CA GLU A 177 9.03 -7.67 -8.39
C GLU A 177 8.50 -6.97 -9.65
N LEU A 178 9.41 -6.65 -10.56
CA LEU A 178 9.12 -6.39 -11.96
C LEU A 178 9.61 -7.56 -12.81
N ARG A 179 8.75 -8.02 -13.72
CA ARG A 179 9.09 -9.02 -14.72
C ARG A 179 8.66 -8.57 -16.10
N VAL A 180 9.52 -8.76 -17.09
CA VAL A 180 9.26 -8.40 -18.48
C VAL A 180 9.55 -9.60 -19.38
N THR A 181 8.74 -9.79 -20.42
CA THR A 181 8.99 -10.75 -21.49
C THR A 181 9.31 -10.01 -22.79
N ALA A 182 10.11 -10.63 -23.66
CA ALA A 182 10.46 -10.03 -24.94
C ALA A 182 9.26 -10.01 -25.89
N GLY A 183 9.24 -9.04 -26.82
CA GLY A 183 8.21 -8.98 -27.85
C GLY A 183 8.34 -10.12 -28.84
N THR A 184 7.25 -10.88 -29.05
CA THR A 184 7.24 -11.99 -30.02
C THR A 184 7.37 -11.53 -31.47
N GLN A 185 6.95 -10.29 -31.78
CA GLN A 185 6.99 -9.72 -33.13
C GLN A 185 8.22 -8.84 -33.37
N SER A 186 9.03 -8.60 -32.35
CA SER A 186 10.26 -7.81 -32.43
C SER A 186 11.28 -8.27 -31.38
N PRO A 187 11.71 -9.55 -31.41
CA PRO A 187 12.57 -10.10 -30.37
C PRO A 187 13.95 -9.44 -30.29
N GLY A 188 14.41 -8.81 -31.39
CA GLY A 188 15.63 -8.01 -31.42
C GLY A 188 15.51 -6.61 -30.79
N LYS A 189 14.31 -6.19 -30.37
CA LYS A 189 14.09 -4.93 -29.64
C LYS A 189 13.93 -5.20 -28.15
N VAL A 190 14.37 -4.24 -27.34
CA VAL A 190 14.22 -4.30 -25.88
C VAL A 190 12.79 -3.90 -25.50
N SER A 191 12.20 -4.67 -24.59
CA SER A 191 11.04 -4.28 -23.79
C SER A 191 11.49 -4.10 -22.35
N PHE A 192 11.02 -3.07 -21.65
CA PHE A 192 11.39 -2.82 -20.27
C PHE A 192 10.25 -2.20 -19.45
N MET A 193 10.36 -2.38 -18.13
CA MET A 193 9.55 -1.71 -17.12
C MET A 193 10.47 -1.18 -16.03
N THR A 194 10.15 0.01 -15.53
CA THR A 194 10.82 0.62 -14.39
C THR A 194 9.83 1.02 -13.30
N MET A 195 10.30 0.99 -12.06
CA MET A 195 9.69 1.59 -10.87
C MET A 195 10.68 2.55 -10.17
N ASP A 196 11.81 2.86 -10.80
CA ASP A 196 12.76 3.88 -10.32
C ASP A 196 12.35 5.29 -10.75
N SER A 197 12.83 6.25 -9.95
CA SER A 197 12.70 7.66 -10.24
C SER A 197 14.09 8.24 -10.45
N THR A 198 14.34 8.79 -11.63
CA THR A 198 15.58 9.54 -11.91
C THR A 198 15.48 10.99 -11.45
N ASP A 199 14.26 11.51 -11.24
CA ASP A 199 13.91 12.90 -10.96
C ASP A 199 13.21 13.14 -9.61
N GLY A 200 12.80 12.09 -8.90
CA GLY A 200 12.08 12.15 -7.62
C GLY A 200 10.56 11.98 -7.70
N ASP A 201 9.97 11.91 -8.90
CA ASP A 201 8.52 11.89 -9.12
C ASP A 201 7.85 10.51 -8.98
N ILE A 202 8.64 9.42 -8.95
CA ILE A 202 8.12 8.05 -8.78
C ILE A 202 8.43 7.54 -7.37
N SER A 203 7.38 7.46 -6.55
CA SER A 203 7.42 6.82 -5.24
C SER A 203 6.29 5.81 -5.12
N THR A 204 6.56 4.67 -4.48
CA THR A 204 5.50 3.79 -4.00
C THR A 204 4.95 4.33 -2.69
N VAL A 205 3.64 4.49 -2.57
CA VAL A 205 2.99 4.96 -1.34
C VAL A 205 2.29 3.79 -0.67
N TYR A 206 2.59 3.55 0.60
CA TYR A 206 1.96 2.51 1.41
C TYR A 206 1.06 3.17 2.45
N HIS A 207 -0.24 2.88 2.38
CA HIS A 207 -1.24 3.42 3.30
C HIS A 207 -1.43 2.48 4.47
N MET A 208 -1.42 3.05 5.67
CA MET A 208 -1.50 2.32 6.92
C MET A 208 -2.93 2.33 7.47
N ALA A 209 -3.31 1.19 8.02
CA ALA A 209 -4.54 0.97 8.75
C ALA A 209 -4.23 0.87 10.24
N TRP A 210 -4.87 1.67 11.09
CA TRP A 210 -4.62 1.69 12.53
C TRP A 210 -5.72 0.96 13.31
N LYS A 211 -5.32 0.32 14.41
CA LYS A 211 -6.20 -0.35 15.35
C LYS A 211 -5.60 -0.38 16.76
N GLU A 212 -6.42 -0.16 17.78
CA GLU A 212 -6.05 -0.31 19.18
C GLU A 212 -5.75 -1.77 19.51
N CYS A 213 -4.68 -1.98 20.27
CA CYS A 213 -4.37 -3.25 20.87
C CYS A 213 -5.35 -3.52 22.03
N PRO A 214 -5.85 -4.76 22.18
CA PRO A 214 -6.67 -5.12 23.32
C PRO A 214 -5.96 -4.76 24.63
N LYS A 215 -6.70 -4.13 25.55
CA LYS A 215 -6.23 -3.92 26.92
C LYS A 215 -5.97 -5.30 27.53
N LYS A 216 -4.78 -5.46 28.12
CA LYS A 216 -4.44 -6.67 28.89
C LYS A 216 -5.27 -6.74 30.16
#